data_AF-A0A2P5ET71-F1
#
_entry.id   AF-A0A2P5ET71-F1
#
_cell.length_a   1.000
_cell.length_b   1.000
_cell.length_c   1.000
_cell.angle_alpha   90.00
_cell.angle_beta   90.00
_cell.angle_gamma   90.00
#
_symmetry.space_group_name_H-M   'P 1'
#
loop_
_entity.id
_entity.type
_entity.pdbx_description
1 polymer ?
#
loop_
_entity_poly.entity_id
_entity_poly.type
_entity_poly.pdbx_seq_one_letter_code
_entity_poly.pdbx_strand_id
1 'polypeptide(L)'
;MVLEISVSKEEENHPKDHQYEHVAYTVHVDDHRILTVATDCCRTLAHWLKNVLKSPCSNIKGGSGKGTILVGLSAERDGGHDESSYDLLSLCVGSHCLIYHLPCRYDYSPNPAPKLLNRFFADRRVVVVGIGMAAVAGNLEKHHGVKIGKGVKDILQDGARGKYDLDGVAKAVVGKHVDVARAEHKVEWYMHHWYYYWKNRVPRWKTMTLEKIKFSTVDPYLCYLIGSELLRTTGRNVVVDVDANVVEEKNDVGSHSRAEKIKESKKKKKAFKNMKVKMNKGYVEHARLFYDDD
;
A
#
# COMPACT_ATOMS: atom_id res chain seq x y z
N MET A 1 0.70 -21.39 -8.41
CA MET A 1 -0.33 -20.95 -9.35
C MET A 1 -0.46 -19.48 -9.07
N VAL A 2 -0.05 -18.65 -10.01
CA VAL A 2 -0.03 -17.20 -9.85
C VAL A 2 -1.47 -16.71 -9.97
N LEU A 3 -1.92 -15.87 -9.05
CA LEU A 3 -3.25 -15.30 -9.08
C LEU A 3 -3.38 -14.32 -10.23
N GLU A 4 -4.36 -14.56 -11.07
CA GLU A 4 -4.81 -13.58 -12.03
C GLU A 4 -5.58 -12.49 -11.28
N ILE A 5 -5.20 -11.23 -11.53
CA ILE A 5 -5.83 -10.09 -10.91
C ILE A 5 -6.31 -9.17 -12.01
N SER A 6 -7.62 -9.00 -12.09
CA SER A 6 -8.29 -8.12 -13.03
C SER A 6 -8.92 -6.94 -12.29
N VAL A 7 -8.97 -5.80 -12.97
CA VAL A 7 -9.60 -4.58 -12.44
C VAL A 7 -10.57 -4.06 -13.48
N SER A 8 -11.83 -3.92 -13.10
CA SER A 8 -12.85 -3.23 -13.87
C SER A 8 -13.21 -1.92 -13.18
N LYS A 9 -13.29 -0.84 -13.95
CA LYS A 9 -13.88 0.41 -13.50
C LYS A 9 -15.40 0.27 -13.58
N GLU A 10 -16.10 0.62 -12.52
CA GLU A 10 -17.56 0.63 -12.54
C GLU A 10 -18.05 1.83 -13.36
N GLU A 11 -19.04 1.60 -14.24
CA GLU A 11 -19.66 2.68 -15.00
C GLU A 11 -20.39 3.65 -14.06
N GLU A 12 -20.24 4.97 -14.29
CA GLU A 12 -20.95 6.02 -13.56
C GLU A 12 -22.45 6.01 -13.92
N ASN A 13 -23.18 4.97 -13.51
CA ASN A 13 -24.63 4.86 -13.71
C ASN A 13 -25.44 5.61 -12.64
N HIS A 14 -24.77 6.29 -11.72
CA HIS A 14 -25.41 7.12 -10.70
C HIS A 14 -25.43 8.60 -11.12
N PRO A 15 -26.53 9.34 -10.84
CA PRO A 15 -26.52 10.78 -11.02
C PRO A 15 -25.34 11.35 -10.24
N LYS A 16 -24.57 12.25 -10.87
CA LYS A 16 -23.40 12.89 -10.24
C LYS A 16 -23.85 13.60 -8.97
N ASP A 17 -23.73 12.94 -7.84
CA ASP A 17 -23.87 13.59 -6.55
C ASP A 17 -22.61 14.45 -6.38
N HIS A 18 -22.75 15.74 -6.72
CA HIS A 18 -21.68 16.73 -6.61
C HIS A 18 -21.12 16.87 -5.18
N GLN A 19 -21.75 16.24 -4.18
CA GLN A 19 -21.24 16.19 -2.81
C GLN A 19 -20.27 15.03 -2.55
N TYR A 20 -20.22 14.00 -3.40
CA TYR A 20 -19.37 12.83 -3.23
C TYR A 20 -18.56 12.52 -4.50
N GLU A 21 -17.34 13.01 -4.55
CA GLU A 21 -16.43 12.69 -5.65
C GLU A 21 -15.66 11.39 -5.36
N HIS A 22 -15.82 10.39 -6.21
CA HIS A 22 -15.09 9.13 -6.15
C HIS A 22 -15.15 8.37 -7.48
N VAL A 23 -14.25 7.40 -7.66
CA VAL A 23 -14.38 6.34 -8.66
C VAL A 23 -14.52 5.00 -7.96
N ALA A 24 -15.46 4.18 -8.39
CA ALA A 24 -15.60 2.80 -7.94
C ALA A 24 -14.93 1.83 -8.93
N TYR A 25 -14.31 0.80 -8.37
CA TYR A 25 -13.66 -0.27 -9.10
C TYR A 25 -14.05 -1.61 -8.47
N THR A 26 -14.14 -2.64 -9.31
CA THR A 26 -14.14 -4.03 -8.86
C THR A 26 -12.80 -4.65 -9.20
N VAL A 27 -12.10 -5.12 -8.17
CA VAL A 27 -10.84 -5.85 -8.29
C VAL A 27 -11.12 -7.32 -8.00
N HIS A 28 -10.82 -8.20 -8.94
CA HIS A 28 -10.88 -9.64 -8.71
C HIS A 28 -9.49 -10.17 -8.42
N VAL A 29 -9.36 -10.94 -7.34
CA VAL A 29 -8.16 -11.66 -6.96
C VAL A 29 -8.57 -13.11 -6.91
N ASP A 30 -8.32 -13.87 -7.97
CA ASP A 30 -8.92 -15.20 -8.17
C ASP A 30 -10.46 -15.16 -8.11
N ASP A 31 -11.09 -15.94 -7.23
CA ASP A 31 -12.52 -15.97 -6.96
C ASP A 31 -12.99 -14.85 -5.99
N HIS A 32 -12.06 -14.08 -5.42
CA HIS A 32 -12.40 -13.01 -4.48
C HIS A 32 -12.72 -11.72 -5.23
N ARG A 33 -13.97 -11.25 -5.07
CA ARG A 33 -14.42 -9.93 -5.54
C ARG A 33 -14.22 -8.85 -4.48
N ILE A 34 -13.45 -7.82 -4.81
CA ILE A 34 -13.12 -6.71 -3.92
C ILE A 34 -13.67 -5.40 -4.49
N LEU A 35 -14.55 -4.74 -3.76
CA LEU A 35 -15.14 -3.45 -4.11
C LEU A 35 -14.23 -2.33 -3.59
N THR A 36 -13.66 -1.55 -4.49
CA THR A 36 -12.70 -0.49 -4.18
C THR A 36 -13.26 0.88 -4.54
N VAL A 37 -13.16 1.83 -3.60
CA VAL A 37 -13.47 3.24 -3.84
C VAL A 37 -12.18 4.05 -3.81
N ALA A 38 -11.89 4.82 -4.85
CA ALA A 38 -10.78 5.77 -4.88
C ALA A 38 -11.29 7.22 -4.80
N THR A 39 -10.73 8.04 -3.92
CA THR A 39 -11.22 9.40 -3.66
C THR A 39 -10.15 10.29 -2.99
N ASP A 40 -10.22 11.61 -3.20
CA ASP A 40 -9.60 12.63 -2.33
C ASP A 40 -10.65 13.38 -1.48
N CYS A 41 -11.93 13.09 -1.71
CA CYS A 41 -13.05 13.81 -1.11
C CYS A 41 -13.27 13.38 0.33
N CYS A 42 -13.18 14.36 1.25
CA CYS A 42 -13.38 14.12 2.67
C CYS A 42 -14.78 13.67 3.03
N ARG A 43 -15.80 14.01 2.24
CA ARG A 43 -17.18 13.57 2.45
C ARG A 43 -17.32 12.08 2.14
N THR A 44 -16.75 11.63 1.04
CA THR A 44 -16.65 10.21 0.68
C THR A 44 -15.89 9.44 1.77
N LEU A 45 -14.73 9.94 2.20
CA LEU A 45 -13.97 9.37 3.31
C LEU A 45 -14.82 9.26 4.58
N ALA A 46 -15.45 10.35 5.01
CA ALA A 46 -16.30 10.38 6.20
C ALA A 46 -17.44 9.36 6.14
N HIS A 47 -18.10 9.27 4.98
CA HIS A 47 -19.20 8.35 4.75
C HIS A 47 -18.73 6.89 4.80
N TRP A 48 -17.62 6.58 4.12
CA TRP A 48 -17.03 5.23 4.13
C TRP A 48 -16.64 4.80 5.55
N LEU A 49 -15.89 5.63 6.28
CA LEU A 49 -15.49 5.33 7.66
C LEU A 49 -16.70 5.16 8.59
N LYS A 50 -17.72 6.01 8.44
CA LYS A 50 -18.97 5.90 9.21
C LYS A 50 -19.69 4.59 8.94
N ASN A 51 -19.71 4.12 7.69
CA ASN A 51 -20.33 2.86 7.33
C ASN A 51 -19.55 1.67 7.89
N VAL A 52 -18.22 1.68 7.82
CA VAL A 52 -17.38 0.67 8.48
C VAL A 52 -17.69 0.57 9.98
N LEU A 53 -17.82 1.71 10.68
CA LEU A 53 -18.12 1.72 12.12
C LEU A 53 -19.54 1.27 12.48
N LYS A 54 -20.48 1.35 11.53
CA LYS A 54 -21.87 0.90 11.65
C LYS A 54 -22.05 -0.58 11.31
N SER A 55 -21.19 -1.12 10.45
CA SER A 55 -21.28 -2.52 10.05
C SER A 55 -21.29 -3.43 11.29
N PRO A 56 -22.20 -4.41 11.36
CA PRO A 56 -22.21 -5.37 12.44
C PRO A 56 -20.83 -6.03 12.48
N CYS A 57 -20.22 -6.02 13.66
CA CYS A 57 -18.84 -6.46 13.81
C CYS A 57 -18.69 -7.91 13.32
N SER A 58 -17.55 -8.20 12.71
CA SER A 58 -17.19 -9.54 12.27
C SER A 58 -17.34 -10.55 13.43
N ASN A 59 -17.55 -11.84 13.10
CA ASN A 59 -17.62 -12.96 14.05
C ASN A 59 -16.35 -13.18 14.90
N ILE A 60 -15.38 -12.27 14.84
CA ILE A 60 -14.18 -12.26 15.69
C ILE A 60 -14.61 -11.79 17.08
N LYS A 61 -14.96 -12.76 17.93
CA LYS A 61 -15.29 -12.57 19.34
C LYS A 61 -14.06 -12.03 20.08
N GLY A 62 -13.94 -10.71 20.16
CA GLY A 62 -13.11 -10.07 21.17
C GLY A 62 -13.74 -10.24 22.55
N GLY A 63 -12.93 -10.36 23.61
CA GLY A 63 -13.38 -10.58 24.99
C GLY A 63 -14.28 -9.48 25.59
N SER A 64 -14.57 -8.41 24.85
CA SER A 64 -15.36 -7.24 25.30
C SER A 64 -16.84 -7.28 24.89
N GLY A 65 -17.35 -8.34 24.25
CA GLY A 65 -18.76 -8.44 23.83
C GLY A 65 -19.19 -7.51 22.68
N LYS A 66 -18.35 -6.55 22.29
CA LYS A 66 -18.43 -5.81 21.02
C LYS A 66 -17.39 -6.38 20.07
N GLY A 67 -17.80 -6.80 18.87
CA GLY A 67 -16.88 -7.44 17.94
C GLY A 67 -15.80 -6.48 17.41
N THR A 68 -14.77 -7.07 16.82
CA THR A 68 -13.60 -6.34 16.30
C THR A 68 -13.82 -5.97 14.83
N ILE A 69 -13.43 -4.74 14.47
CA ILE A 69 -13.32 -4.25 13.10
C ILE A 69 -11.86 -4.35 12.70
N LEU A 70 -11.53 -5.39 11.93
CA LEU A 70 -10.20 -5.56 11.39
C LEU A 70 -10.04 -4.71 10.12
N VAL A 71 -8.98 -3.93 10.06
CA VAL A 71 -8.66 -3.04 8.93
C VAL A 71 -7.26 -3.38 8.43
N GLY A 72 -7.15 -3.90 7.22
CA GLY A 72 -5.88 -3.96 6.51
C GLY A 72 -5.49 -2.57 6.02
N LEU A 73 -4.23 -2.17 6.19
CA LEU A 73 -3.74 -0.85 5.84
C LEU A 73 -2.44 -0.94 5.04
N SER A 74 -2.39 -0.21 3.93
CA SER A 74 -1.14 0.12 3.22
C SER A 74 -1.08 1.62 2.98
N ALA A 75 0.13 2.16 2.86
CA ALA A 75 0.36 3.55 2.52
C ALA A 75 1.46 3.63 1.47
N GLU A 76 1.18 4.35 0.37
CA GLU A 76 2.04 4.40 -0.81
C GLU A 76 2.51 5.82 -1.05
N ARG A 77 3.70 5.95 -1.63
CA ARG A 77 4.34 7.23 -1.98
C ARG A 77 4.83 7.16 -3.42
N ASP A 78 4.68 8.25 -4.15
CA ASP A 78 5.26 8.35 -5.49
C ASP A 78 6.69 8.89 -5.42
N GLY A 79 7.65 7.97 -5.51
CA GLY A 79 9.06 8.33 -5.51
C GLY A 79 9.55 9.03 -4.23
N GLY A 80 10.81 9.48 -4.25
CA GLY A 80 11.44 10.16 -3.12
C GLY A 80 12.10 9.25 -2.09
N HIS A 81 12.66 9.88 -1.05
CA HIS A 81 13.38 9.21 0.04
C HIS A 81 12.41 8.56 1.04
N ASP A 82 12.91 7.67 1.90
CA ASP A 82 12.12 7.01 2.95
C ASP A 82 11.49 7.99 3.96
N GLU A 83 11.88 9.26 3.93
CA GLU A 83 11.31 10.34 4.75
C GLU A 83 10.21 11.16 4.04
N SER A 84 9.92 10.90 2.76
CA SER A 84 8.83 11.57 2.06
C SER A 84 7.48 11.23 2.66
N SER A 85 6.54 12.19 2.58
CA SER A 85 5.13 11.99 2.93
C SER A 85 4.49 10.94 2.03
N TYR A 86 3.53 10.19 2.56
CA TYR A 86 2.69 9.31 1.74
C TYR A 86 1.74 10.13 0.84
N ASP A 87 1.44 9.58 -0.33
CA ASP A 87 0.48 10.15 -1.26
C ASP A 87 -0.87 9.43 -1.21
N LEU A 88 -0.86 8.16 -0.84
CA LEU A 88 -2.05 7.32 -0.74
C LEU A 88 -2.11 6.63 0.61
N LEU A 89 -3.31 6.55 1.14
CA LEU A 89 -3.68 5.69 2.25
C LEU A 89 -4.75 4.72 1.79
N SER A 90 -4.47 3.43 1.81
CA SER A 90 -5.43 2.40 1.44
C SER A 90 -5.88 1.60 2.66
N LEU A 91 -7.19 1.44 2.81
CA LEU A 91 -7.84 0.74 3.92
C LEU A 91 -8.73 -0.36 3.36
N CYS A 92 -8.64 -1.58 3.86
CA CYS A 92 -9.53 -2.68 3.50
C CYS A 92 -10.20 -3.30 4.73
N VAL A 93 -11.51 -3.51 4.64
CA VAL A 93 -12.33 -4.20 5.63
C VAL A 93 -13.16 -5.24 4.90
N GLY A 94 -12.81 -6.51 5.05
CA GLY A 94 -13.42 -7.57 4.26
C GLY A 94 -13.07 -7.40 2.78
N SER A 95 -14.09 -7.49 1.93
CA SER A 95 -14.00 -7.26 0.49
C SER A 95 -14.27 -5.80 0.08
N HIS A 96 -14.20 -4.85 1.02
CA HIS A 96 -14.39 -3.43 0.74
C HIS A 96 -13.13 -2.64 1.03
N CYS A 97 -12.61 -1.94 0.02
CA CYS A 97 -11.40 -1.14 0.12
C CYS A 97 -11.67 0.33 -0.21
N LEU A 98 -10.92 1.21 0.46
CA LEU A 98 -10.87 2.64 0.21
C LEU A 98 -9.43 3.00 -0.11
N ILE A 99 -9.20 3.63 -1.25
CA ILE A 99 -7.95 4.30 -1.60
C ILE A 99 -8.18 5.79 -1.43
N TYR A 100 -7.59 6.36 -0.38
CA TYR A 100 -7.69 7.78 -0.08
C TYR A 100 -6.42 8.51 -0.51
N HIS A 101 -6.57 9.52 -1.37
CA HIS A 101 -5.48 10.42 -1.72
C HIS A 101 -5.25 11.41 -0.60
N LEU A 102 -4.06 11.34 -0.02
CA LEU A 102 -3.63 12.31 0.98
C LEU A 102 -3.33 13.65 0.27
N PRO A 103 -3.69 14.79 0.87
CA PRO A 103 -3.31 16.08 0.31
C PRO A 103 -1.80 16.18 0.20
N CYS A 104 -1.36 16.92 -0.81
CA CYS A 104 0.04 17.27 -0.92
C CYS A 104 0.46 18.07 0.31
N ARG A 105 1.70 17.89 0.80
CA ARG A 105 2.26 18.71 1.89
C ARG A 105 2.25 20.22 1.62
N TYR A 106 2.14 20.60 0.35
CA TYR A 106 2.08 21.99 -0.10
C TYR A 106 0.66 22.51 -0.29
N ASP A 107 -0.35 21.67 -0.04
CA ASP A 107 -1.74 22.07 -0.05
C ASP A 107 -2.10 22.61 1.34
N TYR A 108 -2.21 23.94 1.42
CA TYR A 108 -2.56 24.65 2.65
C TYR A 108 -4.07 24.77 2.86
N SER A 109 -4.89 24.14 2.01
CA SER A 109 -6.34 24.16 2.20
C SER A 109 -6.73 23.42 3.49
N PRO A 110 -7.76 23.91 4.23
CA PRO A 110 -8.23 23.22 5.41
C PRO A 110 -8.74 21.82 5.07
N ASN A 111 -7.97 20.80 5.42
CA ASN A 111 -8.38 19.41 5.22
C ASN A 111 -8.95 18.79 6.51
N PRO A 112 -10.23 18.38 6.54
CA PRO A 112 -10.81 17.68 7.69
C PRO A 112 -10.42 16.20 7.79
N ALA A 113 -9.79 15.59 6.77
CA ALA A 113 -9.46 14.17 6.75
C ALA A 113 -8.66 13.69 7.98
N PRO A 114 -7.63 14.41 8.48
CA PRO A 114 -6.90 13.98 9.67
C PRO A 114 -7.81 13.81 10.89
N LYS A 115 -8.77 14.72 11.09
CA LYS A 115 -9.74 14.62 12.20
C LYS A 115 -10.65 13.39 12.04
N LEU A 116 -11.09 13.10 10.81
CA LEU A 116 -11.93 11.93 10.51
C LEU A 116 -11.18 10.61 10.74
N LEU A 117 -9.94 10.52 10.23
CA LEU A 117 -9.08 9.35 10.40
C LEU A 117 -8.70 9.14 11.86
N ASN A 118 -8.33 10.19 12.59
CA ASN A 118 -8.00 10.10 14.01
C ASN A 118 -9.19 9.59 14.84
N ARG A 119 -10.40 10.08 14.55
CA ARG A 119 -11.61 9.59 15.21
C ARG A 119 -11.86 8.11 14.92
N PHE A 120 -11.64 7.69 13.67
CA PHE A 120 -11.79 6.29 13.27
C PHE A 120 -10.78 5.38 13.97
N PHE A 121 -9.49 5.72 13.94
CA PHE A 121 -8.41 4.93 14.57
C PHE A 121 -8.42 4.97 16.10
N ALA A 122 -9.12 5.94 16.70
CA ALA A 122 -9.34 5.98 18.15
C ALA A 122 -10.49 5.07 18.63
N ASP A 123 -11.35 4.56 17.72
CA ASP A 123 -12.40 3.61 18.11
C ASP A 123 -11.75 2.30 18.57
N ARG A 124 -12.05 1.87 19.80
CA ARG A 124 -11.47 0.68 20.43
C ARG A 124 -11.79 -0.62 19.69
N ARG A 125 -12.80 -0.62 18.81
CA ARG A 125 -13.16 -1.76 17.97
C ARG A 125 -12.24 -1.89 16.77
N VAL A 126 -11.56 -0.82 16.36
CA VAL A 126 -10.70 -0.80 15.17
C VAL A 126 -9.34 -1.38 15.52
N VAL A 127 -8.98 -2.47 14.84
CA VAL A 127 -7.65 -3.07 14.86
C VAL A 127 -7.07 -2.95 13.47
N VAL A 128 -5.93 -2.29 13.37
CA VAL A 128 -5.23 -2.02 12.11
C VAL A 128 -4.12 -3.02 11.94
N VAL A 129 -4.03 -3.63 10.76
CA VAL A 129 -3.01 -4.60 10.40
C VAL A 129 -2.32 -4.15 9.13
N GLY A 130 -0.99 -4.16 9.13
CA GLY A 130 -0.19 -3.82 7.96
C GLY A 130 1.27 -4.21 8.16
N ILE A 131 2.11 -3.88 7.20
CA ILE A 131 3.56 -4.10 7.27
C ILE A 131 4.26 -2.82 7.64
N GLY A 132 5.19 -2.91 8.59
CA GLY A 132 6.05 -1.78 8.93
C GLY A 132 5.30 -0.63 9.58
N MET A 133 4.27 -0.97 10.34
CA MET A 133 3.26 -0.04 10.83
C MET A 133 3.83 1.03 11.75
N ALA A 134 4.94 0.77 12.44
CA ALA A 134 5.63 1.79 13.23
C ALA A 134 6.13 2.96 12.35
N ALA A 135 6.77 2.64 11.22
CA ALA A 135 7.24 3.63 10.27
C ALA A 135 6.07 4.32 9.55
N VAL A 136 5.05 3.54 9.16
CA VAL A 136 3.84 4.06 8.51
C VAL A 136 3.12 5.07 9.42
N ALA A 137 2.84 4.69 10.67
CA ALA A 137 2.15 5.52 11.65
C ALA A 137 2.96 6.78 11.98
N GLY A 138 4.28 6.66 12.19
CA GLY A 138 5.15 7.80 12.45
C GLY A 138 5.17 8.80 11.29
N ASN A 139 5.22 8.32 10.04
CA ASN A 139 5.20 9.19 8.87
C ASN A 139 3.83 9.86 8.67
N LEU A 140 2.73 9.11 8.83
CA LEU A 140 1.37 9.64 8.76
C LEU A 140 1.10 10.70 9.83
N GLU A 141 1.58 10.51 11.05
CA GLU A 141 1.46 11.50 12.12
C GLU A 141 2.28 12.75 11.79
N LYS A 142 3.55 12.57 11.39
CA LYS A 142 4.48 13.67 11.08
C LYS A 142 4.01 14.53 9.91
N HIS A 143 3.52 13.93 8.83
CA HIS A 143 3.24 14.65 7.59
C HIS A 143 1.76 14.96 7.35
N HIS A 144 0.86 14.20 7.97
CA HIS A 144 -0.58 14.35 7.73
C HIS A 144 -1.39 14.54 9.02
N GLY A 145 -0.75 14.53 10.21
CA GLY A 145 -1.44 14.64 11.49
C GLY A 145 -2.37 13.46 11.79
N VAL A 146 -2.17 12.32 11.11
CA VAL A 146 -2.97 11.11 11.25
C VAL A 146 -2.31 10.19 12.28
N LYS A 147 -2.97 9.95 13.40
CA LYS A 147 -2.53 9.09 14.49
C LYS A 147 -3.25 7.76 14.41
N ILE A 148 -2.49 6.69 14.18
CA ILE A 148 -3.02 5.33 14.28
C ILE A 148 -2.94 4.91 15.75
N GLY A 149 -4.08 4.56 16.35
CA GLY A 149 -4.20 4.29 17.78
C GLY A 149 -3.47 3.01 18.24
N LYS A 150 -3.70 2.59 19.49
CA LYS A 150 -3.04 1.43 20.10
C LYS A 150 -3.41 0.06 19.48
N GLY A 151 -4.42 0.00 18.61
CA GLY A 151 -4.90 -1.23 17.98
C GLY A 151 -4.06 -1.68 16.77
N VAL A 152 -2.77 -1.37 16.71
CA VAL A 152 -1.91 -1.68 15.56
C VAL A 152 -1.25 -3.03 15.74
N LYS A 153 -1.33 -3.88 14.72
CA LYS A 153 -0.57 -5.12 14.59
C LYS A 153 0.31 -5.03 13.35
N ASP A 154 1.62 -5.12 13.55
CA ASP A 154 2.56 -5.29 12.45
C ASP A 154 2.63 -6.77 12.06
N ILE A 155 2.46 -7.06 10.78
CA ILE A 155 2.57 -8.43 10.24
C ILE A 155 4.02 -8.91 10.29
N LEU A 156 4.99 -8.01 10.13
CA LEU A 156 6.41 -8.32 10.11
C LEU A 156 7.10 -7.58 11.26
N GLN A 157 7.51 -8.33 12.30
CA GLN A 157 8.39 -7.77 13.31
C GLN A 157 9.73 -7.36 12.68
N ASP A 158 10.37 -6.33 13.23
CA ASP A 158 11.53 -5.65 12.63
C ASP A 158 12.69 -6.58 12.21
N GLY A 159 12.85 -7.75 12.84
CA GLY A 159 13.87 -8.75 12.48
C GLY A 159 13.57 -9.58 11.22
N ALA A 160 12.32 -9.60 10.74
CA ALA A 160 11.88 -10.37 9.56
C ALA A 160 11.81 -9.53 8.28
N ARG A 161 11.94 -8.19 8.38
CA ARG A 161 11.74 -7.17 7.31
C ARG A 161 12.76 -7.21 6.14
N GLY A 162 13.47 -8.31 5.96
CA GLY A 162 14.32 -8.58 4.79
C GLY A 162 14.34 -10.03 4.33
N LYS A 163 13.60 -10.92 5.02
CA LYS A 163 13.51 -12.35 4.69
C LYS A 163 12.21 -12.71 3.96
N TYR A 164 11.14 -11.95 4.20
CA TYR A 164 9.82 -12.18 3.63
C TYR A 164 9.21 -10.86 3.15
N ASP A 165 8.67 -10.87 1.93
CA ASP A 165 7.77 -9.82 1.43
C ASP A 165 6.33 -10.12 1.85
N LEU A 166 5.41 -9.17 1.62
CA LEU A 166 3.98 -9.33 1.95
C LEU A 166 3.40 -10.62 1.36
N ASP A 167 3.79 -10.95 0.13
CA ASP A 167 3.30 -12.11 -0.60
C ASP A 167 3.79 -13.41 0.03
N GLY A 168 5.05 -13.47 0.45
CA GLY A 168 5.62 -14.59 1.18
C GLY A 168 4.91 -14.84 2.50
N VAL A 169 4.59 -13.77 3.26
CA VAL A 169 3.82 -13.91 4.51
C VAL A 169 2.38 -14.32 4.23
N ALA A 170 1.74 -13.70 3.24
CA ALA A 170 0.40 -14.06 2.82
C ALA A 170 0.35 -15.54 2.46
N LYS A 171 1.29 -16.03 1.66
CA LYS A 171 1.39 -17.42 1.25
C LYS A 171 1.58 -18.38 2.42
N ALA A 172 2.37 -17.97 3.43
CA ALA A 172 2.60 -18.78 4.62
C ALA A 172 1.38 -18.85 5.54
N VAL A 173 0.67 -17.73 5.73
CA VAL A 173 -0.44 -17.62 6.68
C VAL A 173 -1.78 -18.04 6.06
N VAL A 174 -2.08 -17.56 4.85
CA VAL A 174 -3.35 -17.78 4.15
C VAL A 174 -3.28 -19.00 3.22
N GLY A 175 -2.09 -19.39 2.77
CA GLY A 175 -1.86 -20.56 1.92
C GLY A 175 -1.62 -20.22 0.44
N LYS A 176 -1.72 -21.21 -0.45
CA LYS A 176 -1.37 -21.04 -1.88
C LYS A 176 -2.33 -20.14 -2.68
N HIS A 177 -3.45 -19.71 -2.10
CA HIS A 177 -4.50 -18.90 -2.75
C HIS A 177 -4.22 -17.39 -2.77
N VAL A 178 -2.99 -16.94 -2.49
CA VAL A 178 -2.63 -15.51 -2.37
C VAL A 178 -1.34 -15.12 -3.13
N ASP A 179 -0.92 -15.93 -4.10
CA ASP A 179 0.30 -15.70 -4.91
C ASP A 179 0.06 -14.57 -5.94
N VAL A 180 0.26 -13.32 -5.56
CA VAL A 180 -0.09 -12.14 -6.37
C VAL A 180 0.94 -11.88 -7.48
N ALA A 181 0.50 -11.83 -8.73
CA ALA A 181 1.32 -11.31 -9.84
C ALA A 181 1.62 -9.82 -9.63
N ARG A 182 2.81 -9.49 -9.13
CA ARG A 182 3.32 -8.11 -9.05
C ARG A 182 3.97 -7.67 -10.35
N ALA A 183 3.97 -6.37 -10.58
CA ALA A 183 4.67 -5.78 -11.72
C ALA A 183 6.17 -6.07 -11.65
N GLU A 184 6.78 -6.49 -12.77
CA GLU A 184 8.21 -6.74 -12.87
C GLU A 184 9.06 -5.46 -12.71
N HIS A 185 8.43 -4.31 -12.92
CA HIS A 185 9.04 -3.00 -12.81
C HIS A 185 8.33 -2.15 -11.76
N LYS A 186 9.06 -1.22 -11.16
CA LYS A 186 8.50 -0.26 -10.22
C LYS A 186 7.43 0.55 -10.95
N VAL A 187 6.17 0.41 -10.53
CA VAL A 187 5.05 1.17 -11.07
C VAL A 187 5.32 2.65 -10.76
N GLU A 188 5.36 3.50 -11.79
CA GLU A 188 5.37 4.95 -11.61
C GLU A 188 3.96 5.38 -11.18
N TRP A 189 3.84 6.03 -10.01
CA TRP A 189 2.56 6.19 -9.36
C TRP A 189 1.80 7.44 -9.83
N TYR A 190 2.49 8.45 -10.35
CA TYR A 190 1.92 9.56 -11.10
C TYR A 190 2.69 9.76 -12.40
N MET A 191 2.01 10.14 -13.48
CA MET A 191 2.72 10.57 -14.68
C MET A 191 3.60 11.78 -14.31
N HIS A 192 4.87 11.74 -14.71
CA HIS A 192 5.95 12.69 -14.41
C HIS A 192 5.69 14.13 -14.91
N HIS A 193 4.61 14.74 -14.44
CA HIS A 193 4.07 15.96 -15.01
C HIS A 193 3.40 16.79 -13.92
N TRP A 194 4.19 17.13 -12.89
CA TRP A 194 3.86 18.17 -11.89
C TRP A 194 3.29 19.44 -12.55
N TYR A 195 3.79 19.78 -13.75
CA TYR A 195 3.30 20.87 -14.60
C TYR A 195 1.86 20.69 -15.12
N TYR A 196 1.44 19.47 -15.46
CA TYR A 196 0.12 19.17 -16.02
C TYR A 196 -0.96 19.18 -14.92
N TYR A 197 -0.61 18.72 -13.71
CA TYR A 197 -1.50 18.77 -12.55
C TYR A 197 -1.80 20.22 -12.12
N TRP A 198 -0.79 21.08 -12.09
CA TRP A 198 -0.96 22.47 -11.68
C TRP A 198 -1.69 23.31 -12.73
N LYS A 199 -1.42 23.07 -14.02
CA LYS A 199 -2.03 23.83 -15.13
C LYS A 199 -3.47 23.40 -15.43
N ASN A 200 -3.80 22.12 -15.34
CA ASN A 200 -5.10 21.60 -15.78
C ASN A 200 -6.10 21.31 -14.65
N ARG A 201 -5.72 21.51 -13.37
CA ARG A 201 -6.56 21.23 -12.19
C ARG A 201 -7.26 19.87 -12.21
N VAL A 202 -6.68 18.87 -12.87
CA VAL A 202 -7.24 17.51 -12.88
C VAL A 202 -6.88 16.86 -11.54
N PRO A 203 -7.86 16.41 -10.74
CA PRO A 203 -7.57 15.76 -9.47
C PRO A 203 -6.69 14.52 -9.66
N ARG A 204 -5.66 14.35 -8.83
CA ARG A 204 -4.66 13.27 -8.95
C ARG A 204 -5.29 11.87 -8.96
N TRP A 205 -6.42 11.68 -8.26
CA TRP A 205 -7.16 10.42 -8.22
C TRP A 205 -7.83 10.04 -9.54
N LYS A 206 -8.23 11.02 -10.37
CA LYS A 206 -8.81 10.76 -11.70
C LYS A 206 -7.78 10.24 -12.70
N THR A 207 -6.49 10.32 -12.35
CA THR A 207 -5.37 9.89 -13.20
C THR A 207 -4.72 8.57 -12.73
N MET A 208 -5.33 7.86 -11.78
CA MET A 208 -4.82 6.54 -11.39
C MET A 208 -4.95 5.53 -12.52
N THR A 209 -3.85 4.84 -12.82
CA THR A 209 -3.86 3.68 -13.72
C THR A 209 -4.56 2.50 -13.05
N LEU A 210 -5.12 1.59 -13.84
CA LEU A 210 -5.75 0.36 -13.32
C LEU A 210 -4.74 -0.51 -12.54
N GLU A 211 -3.48 -0.49 -12.96
CA GLU A 211 -2.39 -1.16 -12.26
C GLU A 211 -2.15 -0.59 -10.85
N LYS A 212 -2.24 0.74 -10.70
CA LYS A 212 -2.13 1.38 -9.39
C LYS A 212 -3.30 1.00 -8.48
N ILE A 213 -4.53 1.00 -9.02
CA ILE A 213 -5.72 0.54 -8.31
C ILE A 213 -5.53 -0.91 -7.86
N LYS A 214 -5.06 -1.78 -8.76
CA LYS A 214 -4.76 -3.18 -8.47
C LYS A 214 -3.88 -3.32 -7.23
N PHE A 215 -2.68 -2.73 -7.22
CA PHE A 215 -1.75 -2.94 -6.11
C PHE A 215 -2.15 -2.18 -4.84
N SER A 216 -2.71 -0.96 -4.96
CA SER A 216 -3.26 -0.22 -3.82
C SER A 216 -4.44 -0.90 -3.14
N THR A 217 -5.16 -1.77 -3.85
CA THR A 217 -6.23 -2.60 -3.28
C THR A 217 -5.68 -3.89 -2.69
N VAL A 218 -4.80 -4.58 -3.42
CA VAL A 218 -4.34 -5.92 -3.05
C VAL A 218 -3.53 -5.90 -1.74
N ASP A 219 -2.64 -4.93 -1.55
CA ASP A 219 -1.77 -4.89 -0.36
C ASP A 219 -2.53 -4.77 0.97
N PRO A 220 -3.41 -3.77 1.16
CA PRO A 220 -4.25 -3.72 2.35
C PRO A 220 -5.21 -4.90 2.44
N TYR A 221 -5.66 -5.47 1.31
CA TYR A 221 -6.52 -6.65 1.33
C TYR A 221 -5.79 -7.90 1.86
N LEU A 222 -4.55 -8.15 1.42
CA LEU A 222 -3.70 -9.20 1.96
C LEU A 222 -3.43 -8.98 3.45
N CYS A 223 -3.17 -7.74 3.87
CA CYS A 223 -3.01 -7.41 5.29
C CYS A 223 -4.26 -7.76 6.11
N TYR A 224 -5.45 -7.48 5.56
CA TYR A 224 -6.71 -7.88 6.17
C TYR A 224 -6.85 -9.40 6.27
N LEU A 225 -6.55 -10.16 5.19
CA LEU A 225 -6.64 -11.62 5.19
C LEU A 225 -5.69 -12.25 6.21
N ILE A 226 -4.43 -11.83 6.21
CA ILE A 226 -3.42 -12.27 7.18
C ILE A 226 -3.89 -11.98 8.60
N GLY A 227 -4.31 -10.74 8.88
CA GLY A 227 -4.80 -10.37 10.20
C GLY A 227 -6.02 -11.18 10.64
N SER A 228 -6.93 -11.49 9.71
CA SER A 228 -8.14 -12.28 9.96
C SER A 228 -7.78 -13.71 10.32
N GLU A 229 -6.85 -14.32 9.58
CA GLU A 229 -6.41 -15.69 9.83
C GLU A 229 -5.61 -15.81 11.14
N LEU A 230 -4.72 -14.86 11.42
CA LEU A 230 -4.00 -14.79 12.70
C LEU A 230 -4.95 -14.67 13.89
N LEU A 231 -6.04 -13.90 13.76
CA LEU A 231 -7.05 -13.76 14.82
C LEU A 231 -7.92 -15.01 14.99
N ARG A 232 -8.20 -15.75 13.92
CA ARG A 232 -8.90 -17.04 14.00
C ARG A 232 -8.04 -18.10 14.69
N THR A 233 -6.74 -18.10 14.41
CA THR A 233 -5.77 -19.06 14.95
C THR A 233 -5.30 -18.70 16.35
N THR A 234 -5.39 -17.46 16.83
CA THR A 234 -5.05 -17.14 18.24
C THR A 234 -6.01 -17.76 19.27
N GLY A 235 -7.15 -18.33 18.84
CA GLY A 235 -7.98 -19.23 19.65
C GLY A 235 -7.48 -20.69 19.72
N ARG A 236 -6.41 -21.02 18.98
CA ARG A 236 -5.69 -22.30 18.91
C ARG A 236 -4.20 -22.01 18.78
N ASN A 237 -3.51 -21.63 19.85
CA ASN A 237 -2.03 -21.50 19.96
C ASN A 237 -1.25 -21.64 18.64
N VAL A 238 -1.25 -20.59 17.81
CA VAL A 238 -0.24 -20.42 16.77
C VAL A 238 0.60 -19.23 17.20
N VAL A 239 1.65 -19.52 17.96
CA VAL A 239 2.85 -18.70 17.90
C VAL A 239 3.37 -18.93 16.48
N VAL A 240 3.45 -17.90 15.66
CA VAL A 240 4.27 -17.97 14.44
C VAL A 240 5.73 -17.91 14.92
N ASP A 241 6.18 -18.94 15.61
CA ASP A 241 7.59 -19.30 15.66
C ASP A 241 7.85 -19.88 14.27
N VAL A 242 8.41 -19.05 13.40
CA VAL A 242 8.94 -19.55 12.12
C VAL A 242 10.19 -20.35 12.47
N ASP A 243 9.96 -21.58 12.96
CA ASP A 243 11.01 -22.53 13.24
C ASP A 243 11.81 -22.78 11.95
N ALA A 244 13.13 -22.63 12.06
CA ALA A 244 14.09 -22.63 10.98
C ALA A 244 14.28 -24.00 10.27
N ASN A 245 13.34 -24.94 10.41
CA ASN A 245 13.54 -26.35 10.04
C ASN A 245 12.39 -26.91 9.19
N VAL A 246 12.08 -26.28 8.05
CA VAL A 246 11.42 -26.99 6.95
C VAL A 246 11.99 -26.45 5.64
N VAL A 247 13.09 -27.06 5.18
CA VAL A 247 13.28 -27.67 3.84
C VAL A 247 14.72 -28.21 3.85
N GLU A 248 14.93 -29.41 4.38
CA GLU A 248 15.89 -30.32 3.74
C GLU A 248 15.09 -31.14 2.74
N GLU A 249 15.14 -30.73 1.48
CA GLU A 249 15.08 -31.70 0.40
C GLU A 249 16.06 -31.28 -0.69
N LYS A 250 17.02 -32.17 -0.91
CA LYS A 250 18.17 -32.04 -1.79
C LYS A 250 17.70 -31.74 -3.21
N ASN A 251 18.30 -30.73 -3.82
CA ASN A 251 18.66 -30.81 -5.23
C ASN A 251 20.02 -30.15 -5.45
N ASP A 252 20.98 -31.03 -5.66
CA ASP A 252 22.29 -30.79 -6.25
C ASP A 252 22.13 -30.04 -7.58
N VAL A 253 22.93 -28.99 -7.83
CA VAL A 253 23.52 -28.59 -9.13
C VAL A 253 24.27 -27.26 -8.94
N GLY A 254 25.59 -27.29 -9.15
CA GLY A 254 26.31 -26.17 -9.76
C GLY A 254 27.05 -25.21 -8.82
N SER A 255 28.23 -25.61 -8.38
CA SER A 255 29.22 -24.78 -7.70
C SER A 255 29.82 -23.68 -8.61
N HIS A 256 29.07 -22.59 -8.87
CA HIS A 256 29.67 -21.36 -9.40
C HIS A 256 30.28 -20.53 -8.27
N SER A 257 31.62 -20.42 -8.31
CA SER A 257 32.44 -19.87 -7.24
C SER A 257 32.08 -18.41 -6.90
N ARG A 258 32.08 -18.10 -5.60
CA ARG A 258 31.85 -16.77 -4.98
C ARG A 258 32.65 -15.63 -5.64
N ALA A 259 33.74 -15.93 -6.34
CA ALA A 259 34.56 -14.97 -7.08
C ALA A 259 33.86 -14.38 -8.31
N GLU A 260 33.00 -15.15 -9.00
CA GLU A 260 32.28 -14.67 -10.20
C GLU A 260 31.16 -13.71 -9.83
N LYS A 261 30.39 -14.02 -8.77
CA LYS A 261 29.35 -13.11 -8.24
C LYS A 261 29.93 -11.77 -7.77
N ILE A 262 31.15 -11.77 -7.21
CA ILE A 262 31.84 -10.53 -6.80
C ILE A 262 32.34 -9.74 -8.03
N LYS A 263 32.84 -10.40 -9.08
CA LYS A 263 33.21 -9.74 -10.34
C LYS A 263 32.00 -9.10 -11.03
N GLU A 264 30.87 -9.78 -11.06
CA GLU A 264 29.65 -9.27 -11.68
C GLU A 264 29.05 -8.09 -10.90
N SER A 265 29.06 -8.16 -9.56
CA SER A 265 28.70 -7.05 -8.67
C SER A 265 29.57 -5.81 -8.89
N LYS A 266 30.89 -5.98 -9.03
CA LYS A 266 31.82 -4.88 -9.32
C LYS A 266 31.60 -4.30 -10.72
N LYS A 267 31.26 -5.12 -11.72
CA LYS A 267 30.93 -4.67 -13.08
C LYS A 267 29.63 -3.85 -13.10
N LYS A 268 28.59 -4.28 -12.38
CA LYS A 268 27.31 -3.55 -12.22
C LYS A 268 27.51 -2.21 -11.50
N LYS A 269 28.31 -2.16 -10.42
CA LYS A 269 28.64 -0.90 -9.73
C LYS A 269 29.42 0.09 -10.61
N LYS A 270 30.35 -0.39 -11.44
CA LYS A 270 31.10 0.46 -12.38
C LYS A 270 30.20 1.01 -13.50
N ALA A 271 29.27 0.20 -14.02
CA ALA A 271 28.28 0.64 -14.99
C ALA A 271 27.35 1.73 -14.41
N PHE A 272 26.88 1.56 -13.17
CA PHE A 272 26.02 2.53 -12.50
C PHE A 272 26.73 3.87 -12.24
N LYS A 273 28.02 3.83 -11.86
CA LYS A 273 28.84 5.03 -11.67
C LYS A 273 29.04 5.79 -12.99
N ASN A 274 29.28 5.09 -14.09
CA ASN A 274 29.42 5.69 -15.42
C ASN A 274 28.10 6.28 -15.94
N MET A 275 26.95 5.66 -15.63
CA MET A 275 25.64 6.18 -15.97
C MET A 275 25.32 7.48 -15.23
N LYS A 276 25.65 7.56 -13.93
CA LYS A 276 25.47 8.77 -13.11
C LYS A 276 26.32 9.95 -13.60
N VAL A 277 27.55 9.68 -14.06
CA VAL A 277 28.42 10.70 -14.67
C VAL A 277 27.87 11.19 -16.01
N LYS A 278 27.33 10.29 -16.85
CA LYS A 278 26.67 10.68 -18.11
C LYS A 278 25.40 11.51 -17.89
N MET A 279 24.56 11.15 -16.91
CA MET A 279 23.37 11.94 -16.56
C MET A 279 23.72 13.33 -16.05
N ASN A 280 24.73 13.46 -15.19
CA ASN A 280 25.18 14.79 -14.73
C ASN A 280 25.76 15.63 -15.87
N LYS A 281 26.46 15.03 -16.84
CA LYS A 281 26.99 15.76 -18.00
C LYS A 281 25.86 16.25 -18.93
N GLY A 282 24.84 15.43 -19.15
CA GLY A 282 23.64 15.81 -19.90
C GLY A 282 22.83 16.91 -19.21
N TYR A 283 22.73 16.90 -17.87
CA TYR A 283 22.05 17.95 -17.11
C TYR A 283 22.78 19.30 -17.19
N VAL A 284 24.12 19.30 -17.21
CA VAL A 284 24.93 20.51 -17.32
C VAL A 284 24.91 21.09 -18.75
N GLU A 285 24.86 20.26 -19.79
CA GLU A 285 24.68 20.72 -21.17
C GLU A 285 23.25 21.23 -21.43
N HIS A 286 22.24 20.58 -20.85
CA HIS A 286 20.86 21.05 -20.94
C HIS A 286 20.64 22.33 -20.13
N ALA A 287 21.38 22.57 -19.05
CA ALA A 287 21.31 23.84 -18.32
C ALA A 287 21.97 25.01 -19.06
N ARG A 288 23.02 24.77 -19.87
CA ARG A 288 23.66 25.82 -20.70
C ARG A 288 22.78 26.32 -21.84
N LEU A 289 21.92 25.46 -22.40
CA LEU A 289 21.00 25.85 -23.47
C LEU A 289 19.83 26.75 -23.03
N PHE A 290 19.66 27.01 -21.73
CA PHE A 290 18.55 27.82 -21.18
C PHE A 290 19.00 29.09 -20.45
N TYR A 291 20.31 29.36 -20.36
CA TYR A 291 20.84 30.51 -19.60
C TYR A 291 21.84 31.39 -20.36
N ASP A 292 22.13 31.12 -21.64
CA ASP A 292 22.93 32.01 -22.49
C ASP A 292 22.01 32.63 -23.56
N ASP A 293 21.17 33.58 -23.14
CA ASP A 293 20.54 34.60 -23.99
C ASP A 293 20.25 35.82 -23.08
N ASP A 294 21.31 36.58 -22.80
CA ASP A 294 21.31 38.00 -22.38
C ASP A 294 22.47 38.71 -23.09
#